data_AF-A0A355BWD1-F1
#
_entry.id   AF-A0A355BWD1-F1
#
_cell.length_a   1.000
_cell.length_b   1.000
_cell.length_c   1.000
_cell.angle_alpha   90.00
_cell.angle_beta   90.00
_cell.angle_gamma   90.00
#
_symmetry.space_group_name_H-M   'P 1'
#
loop_
_entity.id
_entity.type
_entity.pdbx_description
1 polymer ?
#
loop_
_entity_poly.entity_id
_entity_poly.type
_entity_poly.pdbx_seq_one_letter_code
_entity_poly.pdbx_strand_id
1 'polypeptide(L)'
;MIRGLIALAAAAAVAGCAGGMKRANCAAADWAALGFADGREGAPLKVSENRLSACAAQGFAVDRTAFAAARREGLAAYCTPAGGFDAGRLGQDYNKVCAPEAEPAFLAGYADGERLYALLRAEQEAERARKAALDALDQHSFLLKAVDKRAMSSTISNEDREGARQEAAYRRRDIARLEQNLPKLEAAIAAARADREAFEAALRASGRIF
;
A
#
# COMPACT_ATOMS: atom_id res chain seq x y z
N MET A 1 16.05 28.64 -35.50
CA MET A 1 15.58 28.50 -34.10
C MET A 1 15.25 27.03 -33.86
N ILE A 2 16.29 26.22 -33.67
CA ILE A 2 16.23 24.75 -33.58
C ILE A 2 16.49 24.41 -32.11
N ARG A 3 15.47 24.50 -31.27
CA ARG A 3 15.56 24.28 -29.81
C ARG A 3 14.32 23.59 -29.22
N GLY A 4 13.60 22.79 -30.02
CA GLY A 4 12.30 22.22 -29.62
C GLY A 4 12.15 20.71 -29.76
N LEU A 5 13.21 19.95 -30.06
CA LEU A 5 13.10 18.52 -30.43
C LEU A 5 14.06 17.59 -29.65
N ILE A 6 14.46 17.97 -28.44
CA ILE A 6 15.28 17.11 -27.57
C ILE A 6 14.73 17.14 -26.15
N ALA A 7 13.50 16.65 -25.96
CA ALA A 7 12.94 16.46 -24.62
C ALA A 7 11.83 15.38 -24.60
N LEU A 8 11.88 14.40 -25.51
CA LEU A 8 10.85 13.34 -25.58
C LEU A 8 11.46 11.95 -25.83
N ALA A 9 12.57 11.63 -25.17
CA ALA A 9 13.25 10.34 -25.32
C ALA A 9 13.82 9.78 -24.00
N ALA A 10 13.20 10.07 -22.85
CA ALA A 10 13.67 9.54 -21.56
C ALA A 10 12.53 9.21 -20.59
N ALA A 11 11.40 8.71 -21.09
CA ALA A 11 10.29 8.27 -20.26
C ALA A 11 9.70 6.97 -20.81
N ALA A 12 10.30 5.83 -20.42
CA ALA A 12 9.62 4.54 -20.18
C ALA A 12 10.64 3.41 -20.02
N ALA A 13 11.27 3.29 -18.84
CA ALA A 13 12.01 2.08 -18.46
C ALA A 13 11.73 1.64 -17.02
N VAL A 14 10.52 1.90 -16.52
CA VAL A 14 10.07 1.36 -15.23
C VAL A 14 8.72 0.67 -15.42
N ALA A 15 8.74 -0.44 -16.16
CA ALA A 15 7.63 -1.39 -16.18
C ALA A 15 7.92 -2.50 -15.16
N GLY A 16 7.38 -2.30 -13.95
CA GLY A 16 6.62 -3.28 -13.18
C GLY A 16 7.28 -4.63 -12.82
N CYS A 17 7.64 -4.74 -11.55
CA CYS A 17 7.70 -5.98 -10.78
C CYS A 17 6.36 -6.74 -10.83
N ALA A 18 6.35 -7.91 -11.47
CA ALA A 18 5.55 -9.11 -11.13
C ALA A 18 5.45 -9.99 -12.37
N GLY A 19 6.02 -11.21 -12.29
CA GLY A 19 5.70 -12.29 -13.22
C GLY A 19 6.85 -12.67 -14.16
N GLY A 20 7.47 -13.80 -13.85
CA GLY A 20 8.19 -14.66 -14.80
C GLY A 20 9.38 -14.00 -15.52
N MET A 21 10.58 -14.39 -15.12
CA MET A 21 11.80 -14.04 -15.87
C MET A 21 11.64 -14.50 -17.33
N LYS A 22 11.60 -13.56 -18.29
CA LYS A 22 11.52 -13.86 -19.73
C LYS A 22 12.82 -14.54 -20.18
N ARG A 23 12.80 -15.31 -21.28
CA ARG A 23 14.00 -15.98 -21.85
C ARG A 23 15.25 -15.09 -21.93
N ALA A 24 15.07 -13.84 -22.36
CA ALA A 24 16.16 -12.86 -22.48
C ALA A 24 16.84 -12.57 -21.12
N ASN A 25 16.08 -12.65 -20.03
CA ASN A 25 16.59 -12.39 -18.68
C ASN A 25 17.40 -13.58 -18.14
N CYS A 26 17.19 -14.81 -18.63
CA CYS A 26 18.02 -15.97 -18.26
C CYS A 26 19.40 -15.93 -18.94
N ALA A 27 19.46 -15.48 -20.19
CA ALA A 27 20.69 -15.46 -20.98
C ALA A 27 21.74 -14.47 -20.44
N ALA A 28 21.29 -13.36 -19.85
CA ALA A 28 22.13 -12.30 -19.29
C ALA A 28 22.10 -12.27 -17.75
N ALA A 29 21.66 -13.36 -17.11
CA ALA A 29 21.49 -13.41 -15.66
C ALA A 29 22.85 -13.41 -14.94
N ASP A 30 23.04 -12.43 -14.05
CA ASP A 30 24.04 -12.51 -12.99
C ASP A 30 23.42 -13.25 -11.79
N TRP A 31 23.77 -14.53 -11.64
CA TRP A 31 23.22 -15.38 -10.59
C TRP A 31 23.60 -14.95 -9.18
N ALA A 32 24.79 -14.37 -9.00
CA ALA A 32 25.21 -13.85 -7.70
C ALA A 32 24.41 -12.58 -7.35
N ALA A 33 24.27 -11.64 -8.27
CA ALA A 33 23.48 -10.43 -8.05
C ALA A 33 22.00 -10.77 -7.75
N LEU A 34 21.41 -11.72 -8.50
CA LEU A 34 20.06 -12.21 -8.23
C LEU A 34 19.95 -12.90 -6.86
N GLY A 35 20.95 -13.69 -6.47
CA GLY A 35 21.00 -14.34 -5.16
C GLY A 35 21.00 -13.30 -4.05
N PHE A 36 21.92 -12.34 -4.12
CA PHE A 36 22.03 -11.24 -3.17
C PHE A 36 20.73 -10.45 -3.05
N ALA A 37 20.13 -10.05 -4.18
CA ALA A 37 18.85 -9.34 -4.19
C ALA A 37 17.72 -10.15 -3.52
N ASP A 38 17.56 -11.43 -3.91
CA ASP A 38 16.55 -12.30 -3.30
C ASP A 38 16.78 -12.46 -1.78
N GLY A 39 18.04 -12.48 -1.33
CA GLY A 39 18.37 -12.54 0.09
C GLY A 39 18.04 -11.24 0.81
N ARG A 40 18.39 -10.10 0.21
CA ARG A 40 18.08 -8.75 0.71
C ARG A 40 16.60 -8.46 0.82
N GLU A 41 15.78 -9.05 -0.04
CA GLU A 41 14.32 -8.93 -0.04
C GLU A 41 13.62 -9.97 0.85
N GLY A 42 14.37 -10.91 1.47
CA GLY A 42 13.77 -11.99 2.25
C GLY A 42 12.88 -12.93 1.42
N ALA A 43 13.14 -13.03 0.11
CA ALA A 43 12.30 -13.79 -0.82
C ALA A 43 12.21 -15.27 -0.40
N PRO A 44 11.05 -15.95 -0.53
CA PRO A 44 10.95 -17.37 -0.22
C PRO A 44 11.87 -18.21 -1.13
N LEU A 45 12.55 -19.22 -0.57
CA LEU A 45 13.42 -20.11 -1.35
C LEU A 45 12.69 -20.75 -2.54
N LYS A 46 11.40 -21.09 -2.36
CA LYS A 46 10.57 -21.66 -3.43
C LYS A 46 10.46 -20.73 -4.65
N VAL A 47 10.38 -19.42 -4.45
CA VAL A 47 10.31 -18.43 -5.54
C VAL A 47 11.62 -18.40 -6.31
N SER A 48 12.75 -18.40 -5.59
CA SER A 48 14.09 -18.49 -6.18
C SER A 48 14.26 -19.77 -6.98
N GLU A 49 13.90 -20.92 -6.41
CA GLU A 49 14.04 -22.23 -7.05
C GLU A 49 13.21 -22.39 -8.32
N ASN A 50 12.00 -21.82 -8.34
CA ASN A 50 11.17 -21.78 -9.54
C ASN A 50 11.87 -21.02 -10.68
N ARG A 51 12.53 -19.89 -10.37
CA ARG A 51 13.29 -19.10 -11.36
C ARG A 51 14.48 -19.87 -11.90
N LEU A 52 15.30 -20.43 -11.02
CA LEU A 52 16.49 -21.21 -11.39
C LEU A 52 16.10 -22.41 -12.27
N SER A 53 15.05 -23.14 -11.89
CA SER A 53 14.58 -24.31 -12.62
C SER A 53 13.97 -23.95 -13.98
N ALA A 54 13.24 -22.83 -14.07
CA ALA A 54 12.68 -22.36 -15.33
C ALA A 54 13.76 -22.00 -16.36
N CYS A 55 14.85 -21.33 -15.95
CA CYS A 55 15.97 -21.03 -16.86
C CYS A 55 16.76 -22.27 -17.25
N ALA A 56 16.99 -23.20 -16.31
CA ALA A 56 17.65 -24.46 -16.61
C ALA A 56 16.85 -25.30 -17.62
N ALA A 57 15.52 -25.38 -17.47
CA ALA A 57 14.63 -26.09 -18.40
C ALA A 57 14.63 -25.48 -19.82
N GLN A 58 15.02 -24.22 -19.96
CA GLN A 58 15.19 -23.54 -21.24
C GLN A 58 16.59 -23.71 -21.84
N GLY A 59 17.49 -24.46 -21.18
CA GLY A 59 18.85 -24.75 -21.63
C GLY A 59 19.89 -23.70 -21.25
N PHE A 60 19.57 -22.73 -20.37
CA PHE A 60 20.54 -21.76 -19.89
C PHE A 60 21.41 -22.34 -18.77
N ALA A 61 22.69 -21.95 -18.75
CA ALA A 61 23.60 -22.27 -17.66
C ALA A 61 23.21 -21.49 -16.39
N VAL A 62 22.83 -22.22 -15.33
CA VAL A 62 22.43 -21.65 -14.05
C VAL A 62 23.51 -21.94 -13.01
N ASP A 63 24.11 -20.90 -12.44
CA ASP A 63 25.06 -21.04 -11.34
C ASP A 63 24.34 -21.00 -9.99
N ARG A 64 23.88 -22.17 -9.55
CA ARG A 64 23.17 -22.34 -8.28
C ARG A 64 24.08 -22.10 -7.07
N THR A 65 25.38 -22.35 -7.21
CA THR A 65 26.34 -22.18 -6.13
C THR A 65 26.60 -20.70 -5.86
N ALA A 66 26.86 -19.92 -6.92
CA ALA A 66 27.01 -18.47 -6.83
C ALA A 66 25.73 -17.81 -6.30
N PHE A 67 24.57 -18.23 -6.81
CA PHE A 67 23.27 -17.75 -6.31
C PHE A 67 23.10 -18.03 -4.81
N ALA A 68 23.31 -19.27 -4.37
CA ALA A 68 23.10 -19.65 -2.97
C ALA A 68 24.08 -18.94 -2.03
N ALA A 69 25.34 -18.73 -2.45
CA ALA A 69 26.32 -18.00 -1.67
C ALA A 69 25.93 -16.53 -1.49
N ALA A 70 25.68 -15.82 -2.59
CA ALA A 70 25.29 -14.42 -2.56
C ALA A 70 23.94 -14.21 -1.84
N ARG A 71 23.03 -15.17 -1.93
CA ARG A 71 21.76 -15.14 -1.18
C ARG A 71 21.96 -15.17 0.33
N ARG A 72 22.90 -15.98 0.83
CA ARG A 72 23.23 -15.97 2.27
C ARG A 72 23.77 -14.61 2.71
N GLU A 73 24.59 -13.96 1.88
CA GLU A 73 25.08 -12.61 2.14
C GLU A 73 23.95 -11.58 2.17
N GLY A 74 23.01 -11.65 1.23
CA GLY A 74 21.82 -10.79 1.24
C GLY A 74 20.96 -11.00 2.49
N LEU A 75 20.75 -12.27 2.88
CA LEU A 75 20.00 -12.62 4.09
C LEU A 75 20.67 -12.13 5.36
N ALA A 76 22.01 -12.08 5.43
CA ALA A 76 22.70 -11.54 6.59
C ALA A 76 22.33 -10.07 6.86
N ALA A 77 21.97 -9.31 5.83
CA ALA A 77 21.52 -7.94 5.99
C ALA A 77 20.00 -7.83 6.24
N TYR A 78 19.19 -8.73 5.67
CA TYR A 78 17.75 -8.80 5.92
C TYR A 78 17.43 -9.31 7.34
N CYS A 79 18.14 -10.34 7.80
CA CYS A 79 17.94 -11.00 9.09
C CYS A 79 18.58 -10.23 10.25
N THR A 80 18.18 -8.98 10.38
CA THR A 80 18.58 -8.07 11.44
C THR A 80 17.33 -7.46 12.08
N PRO A 81 17.42 -6.85 13.28
CA PRO A 81 16.32 -6.09 13.84
C PRO A 81 15.80 -5.00 12.90
N ALA A 82 16.71 -4.29 12.20
CA ALA A 82 16.37 -3.26 11.23
C ALA A 82 15.63 -3.82 10.01
N GLY A 83 16.12 -4.93 9.44
CA GLY A 83 15.45 -5.59 8.32
C GLY A 83 14.08 -6.15 8.70
N GLY A 84 13.93 -6.66 9.93
CA GLY A 84 12.64 -7.05 10.49
C GLY A 84 11.68 -5.87 10.56
N PHE A 85 12.11 -4.76 11.17
CA PHE A 85 11.31 -3.54 11.26
C PHE A 85 10.87 -3.02 9.90
N ASP A 86 11.77 -2.98 8.92
CA ASP A 86 11.45 -2.58 7.55
C ASP A 86 10.44 -3.53 6.89
N ALA A 87 10.62 -4.84 7.01
CA ALA A 87 9.67 -5.82 6.47
C ALA A 87 8.28 -5.64 7.09
N GLY A 88 8.21 -5.53 8.42
CA GLY A 88 6.96 -5.35 9.16
C GLY A 88 6.25 -4.03 8.81
N ARG A 89 6.98 -2.90 8.75
CA ARG A 89 6.36 -1.58 8.45
C ARG A 89 5.85 -1.48 7.01
N LEU A 90 6.42 -2.26 6.10
CA LEU A 90 5.97 -2.38 4.72
C LEU A 90 4.80 -3.37 4.56
N GLY A 91 4.40 -4.08 5.64
CA GLY A 91 3.34 -5.08 5.62
C GLY A 91 3.71 -6.34 4.83
N GLN A 92 5.00 -6.69 4.79
CA GLN A 92 5.48 -7.90 4.12
C GLN A 92 5.32 -9.12 5.02
N ASP A 93 4.91 -10.26 4.48
CA ASP A 93 4.88 -11.51 5.23
C ASP A 93 6.29 -12.07 5.48
N TYR A 94 6.55 -12.51 6.71
CA TYR A 94 7.81 -13.18 7.04
C TYR A 94 7.84 -14.65 6.57
N ASN A 95 8.77 -14.95 5.66
CA ASN A 95 8.88 -16.25 4.99
C ASN A 95 9.78 -17.28 5.71
N LYS A 96 10.11 -17.08 6.99
CA LYS A 96 10.99 -18.00 7.77
C LYS A 96 12.33 -18.27 7.09
N VAL A 97 12.92 -17.23 6.52
CA VAL A 97 14.17 -17.30 5.74
C VAL A 97 15.42 -17.07 6.60
N CYS A 98 15.25 -16.59 7.83
CA CYS A 98 16.37 -16.34 8.73
C CYS A 98 16.83 -17.62 9.42
N ALA A 99 18.13 -17.68 9.69
CA ALA A 99 18.70 -18.75 10.49
C ALA A 99 18.19 -18.66 11.94
N PRO A 100 18.05 -19.79 12.66
CA PRO A 100 17.48 -19.81 14.02
C PRO A 100 18.13 -18.84 15.01
N GLU A 101 19.42 -18.57 14.85
CA GLU A 101 20.19 -17.64 15.68
C GLU A 101 19.85 -16.15 15.44
N ALA A 102 19.47 -15.79 14.20
CA ALA A 102 19.17 -14.41 13.82
C ALA A 102 17.67 -14.09 13.84
N GLU A 103 16.83 -15.13 13.70
CA GLU A 103 15.38 -15.02 13.63
C GLU A 103 14.74 -14.31 14.84
N PRO A 104 15.12 -14.56 16.12
CA PRO A 104 14.51 -13.86 17.25
C PRO A 104 14.70 -12.34 17.20
N ALA A 105 15.89 -11.89 16.79
CA ALA A 105 16.23 -10.47 16.69
C ALA A 105 15.48 -9.80 15.51
N PHE A 106 15.36 -10.50 14.38
CA PHE A 106 14.53 -10.10 13.26
C PHE A 106 13.05 -9.96 13.68
N LEU A 107 12.50 -10.97 14.36
CA LEU A 107 11.09 -11.00 14.77
C LEU A 107 10.73 -9.89 15.76
N ALA A 108 11.67 -9.50 16.63
CA ALA A 108 11.47 -8.37 17.53
C ALA A 108 11.26 -7.06 16.75
N GLY A 109 12.11 -6.77 15.77
CA GLY A 109 11.94 -5.61 14.90
C GLY A 109 10.69 -5.72 14.02
N TYR A 110 10.42 -6.91 13.50
CA TYR A 110 9.25 -7.20 12.67
C TYR A 110 7.94 -6.90 13.39
N ALA A 111 7.79 -7.30 14.64
CA ALA A 111 6.61 -7.01 15.45
C ALA A 111 6.38 -5.49 15.65
N ASP A 112 7.45 -4.71 15.84
CA ASP A 112 7.38 -3.26 15.91
C ASP A 112 6.95 -2.65 14.57
N GLY A 113 7.51 -3.15 13.47
CA GLY A 113 7.13 -2.77 12.11
C GLY A 113 5.66 -3.06 11.81
N GLU A 114 5.18 -4.27 12.10
CA GLU A 114 3.78 -4.67 11.89
C GLU A 114 2.82 -3.79 12.69
N ARG A 115 3.19 -3.46 13.93
CA ARG A 115 2.39 -2.54 14.74
C ARG A 115 2.33 -1.14 14.13
N LEU A 116 3.45 -0.62 13.63
CA LEU A 116 3.47 0.67 12.93
C LEU A 116 2.61 0.63 11.67
N TYR A 117 2.72 -0.44 10.88
CA TYR A 117 1.90 -0.66 9.69
C TYR A 117 0.40 -0.65 10.03
N ALA A 118 -0.01 -1.36 11.08
CA ALA A 118 -1.40 -1.40 11.53
C ALA A 118 -1.93 -0.01 11.94
N LEU A 119 -1.11 0.79 12.63
CA LEU A 119 -1.48 2.16 13.02
C LEU A 119 -1.62 3.09 11.80
N LEU A 120 -0.67 3.02 10.85
CA LEU A 120 -0.76 3.75 9.59
C LEU A 120 -2.01 3.37 8.79
N ARG A 121 -2.35 2.07 8.76
CA ARG A 121 -3.57 1.57 8.12
C ARG A 121 -4.83 2.12 8.79
N ALA A 122 -4.90 2.11 10.11
CA ALA A 122 -6.03 2.65 10.87
C ALA A 122 -6.23 4.15 10.62
N GLU A 123 -5.16 4.95 10.61
CA GLU A 123 -5.20 6.38 10.28
C GLU A 123 -5.75 6.61 8.86
N GLN A 124 -5.20 5.90 7.86
CA GLN A 124 -5.68 5.99 6.48
C GLN A 124 -7.14 5.55 6.31
N GLU A 125 -7.59 4.55 7.06
CA GLU A 125 -8.99 4.09 7.03
C GLU A 125 -9.93 5.13 7.60
N ALA A 126 -9.55 5.79 8.70
CA ALA A 126 -10.31 6.89 9.27
C ALA A 126 -10.39 8.09 8.30
N GLU A 127 -9.29 8.44 7.65
CA GLU A 127 -9.25 9.51 6.64
C GLU A 127 -10.14 9.19 5.43
N ARG A 128 -10.06 7.95 4.92
CA ARG A 128 -10.93 7.49 3.82
C ARG A 128 -12.40 7.55 4.20
N ALA A 129 -12.76 7.18 5.43
CA ALA A 129 -14.14 7.25 5.92
C ALA A 129 -14.65 8.70 5.97
N ARG A 130 -13.83 9.64 6.48
CA ARG A 130 -14.17 11.08 6.47
C ARG A 130 -14.32 11.60 5.04
N LYS A 131 -13.39 11.27 4.15
CA LYS A 131 -13.47 11.69 2.75
C LYS A 131 -14.74 11.18 2.09
N ALA A 132 -15.08 9.90 2.27
CA ALA A 132 -16.31 9.33 1.73
C ALA A 132 -17.58 10.04 2.26
N ALA A 133 -17.58 10.42 3.54
CA ALA A 133 -18.70 11.18 4.12
C ALA A 133 -18.84 12.59 3.52
N LEU A 134 -17.71 13.29 3.28
CA LEU A 134 -17.71 14.59 2.62
C LEU A 134 -18.14 14.50 1.15
N ASP A 135 -17.63 13.52 0.41
CA ASP A 135 -18.02 13.29 -0.99
C ASP A 135 -19.53 12.99 -1.08
N ALA A 136 -20.08 12.20 -0.13
CA ALA A 136 -21.51 11.95 -0.03
C ALA A 136 -22.31 13.22 0.32
N LEU A 137 -21.81 14.04 1.25
CA LEU A 137 -22.45 15.30 1.63
C LEU A 137 -22.57 16.24 0.42
N ASP A 138 -21.50 16.37 -0.36
CA ASP A 138 -21.46 17.18 -1.58
C ASP A 138 -22.45 16.64 -2.62
N GLN A 139 -22.47 15.32 -2.84
CA GLN A 139 -23.41 14.69 -3.75
C GLN A 139 -24.87 14.93 -3.34
N HIS A 140 -25.22 14.71 -2.07
CA HIS A 140 -26.57 14.94 -1.58
C HIS A 140 -26.96 16.42 -1.64
N SER A 141 -26.03 17.33 -1.36
CA SER A 141 -26.25 18.78 -1.43
C SER A 141 -26.49 19.23 -2.87
N PHE A 142 -25.72 18.71 -3.83
CA PHE A 142 -25.93 18.97 -5.25
C PHE A 142 -27.30 18.46 -5.73
N LEU A 143 -27.63 17.21 -5.39
CA LEU A 143 -28.91 16.60 -5.76
C LEU A 143 -30.09 17.34 -5.12
N LEU A 144 -29.98 17.76 -3.85
CA LEU A 144 -31.02 18.54 -3.18
C LEU A 144 -31.30 19.85 -3.94
N LYS A 145 -30.25 20.58 -4.36
CA LYS A 145 -30.42 21.80 -5.17
C LYS A 145 -31.14 21.53 -6.49
N ALA A 146 -30.80 20.43 -7.16
CA ALA A 146 -31.45 20.04 -8.41
C ALA A 146 -32.94 19.67 -8.20
N VAL A 147 -33.24 18.93 -7.13
CA VAL A 147 -34.60 18.54 -6.76
C VAL A 147 -35.45 19.74 -6.36
N ASP A 148 -34.90 20.66 -5.56
CA ASP A 148 -35.59 21.89 -5.15
C ASP A 148 -35.92 22.75 -6.38
N LYS A 149 -34.98 22.88 -7.33
CA LYS A 149 -35.25 23.56 -8.62
C LYS A 149 -36.37 22.89 -9.42
N ARG A 150 -36.38 21.55 -9.49
CA ARG A 150 -37.45 20.78 -10.15
C ARG A 150 -38.80 21.02 -9.47
N ALA A 151 -38.85 20.94 -8.14
CA ALA A 151 -40.06 21.10 -7.34
C ALA A 151 -40.72 22.48 -7.51
N MET A 152 -39.92 23.51 -7.81
CA MET A 152 -40.38 24.88 -8.07
C MET A 152 -40.88 25.11 -9.50
N SER A 153 -40.72 24.14 -10.41
CA SER A 153 -41.17 24.31 -11.79
C SER A 153 -42.70 24.38 -11.87
N SER A 154 -43.21 25.34 -12.63
CA SER A 154 -44.65 25.45 -12.94
C SER A 154 -45.13 24.43 -13.97
N THR A 155 -44.21 23.73 -14.64
CA THR A 155 -44.51 22.81 -15.76
C THR A 155 -44.69 21.35 -15.34
N ILE A 156 -44.42 21.00 -14.08
CA ILE A 156 -44.54 19.61 -13.59
C ILE A 156 -45.92 19.32 -12.99
N SER A 157 -46.32 18.05 -13.02
CA SER A 157 -47.58 17.60 -12.42
C SER A 157 -47.55 17.71 -10.88
N ASN A 158 -48.73 17.62 -10.25
CA ASN A 158 -48.82 17.59 -8.80
C ASN A 158 -48.18 16.33 -8.20
N GLU A 159 -48.27 15.20 -8.90
CA GLU A 159 -47.64 13.93 -8.52
C GLU A 159 -46.10 14.06 -8.54
N ASP A 160 -45.53 14.59 -9.62
CA ASP A 160 -44.09 14.85 -9.72
C ASP A 160 -43.60 15.81 -8.65
N ARG A 161 -44.42 16.81 -8.30
CA ARG A 161 -44.10 17.78 -7.24
C ARG A 161 -44.04 17.10 -5.89
N GLU A 162 -44.95 16.17 -5.61
CA GLU A 162 -44.93 15.40 -4.37
C GLU A 162 -43.72 14.45 -4.33
N GLY A 163 -43.42 13.76 -5.43
CA GLY A 163 -42.21 12.95 -5.56
C GLY A 163 -40.93 13.77 -5.31
N ALA A 164 -40.85 14.99 -5.84
CA ALA A 164 -39.72 15.89 -5.59
C ALA A 164 -39.61 16.31 -4.12
N ARG A 165 -40.72 16.56 -3.42
CA ARG A 165 -40.71 16.87 -1.98
C ARG A 165 -40.20 15.71 -1.15
N GLN A 166 -40.65 14.50 -1.45
CA GLN A 166 -40.21 13.28 -0.76
C GLN A 166 -38.71 13.03 -0.98
N GLU A 167 -38.23 13.20 -2.21
CA GLU A 167 -36.81 13.10 -2.52
C GLU A 167 -36.00 14.17 -1.77
N ALA A 168 -36.44 15.44 -1.78
CA ALA A 168 -35.77 16.51 -1.04
C ALA A 168 -35.72 16.21 0.46
N ALA A 169 -36.81 15.70 1.05
CA ALA A 169 -36.85 15.29 2.46
C ALA A 169 -35.85 14.15 2.75
N TYR A 170 -35.72 13.17 1.84
CA TYR A 170 -34.71 12.12 1.94
C TYR A 170 -33.30 12.71 1.93
N ARG A 171 -32.97 13.56 0.96
CA ARG A 171 -31.63 14.17 0.86
C ARG A 171 -31.29 15.02 2.09
N ARG A 172 -32.25 15.81 2.60
CA ARG A 172 -32.07 16.61 3.83
C ARG A 172 -31.77 15.74 5.05
N ARG A 173 -32.44 14.59 5.21
CA ARG A 173 -32.16 13.64 6.30
C ARG A 173 -30.76 13.04 6.19
N ASP A 174 -30.32 12.68 4.98
CA ASP A 174 -28.99 12.13 4.76
C ASP A 174 -27.88 13.18 5.00
N ILE A 175 -28.07 14.41 4.53
CA ILE A 175 -27.19 15.54 4.82
C ILE A 175 -27.06 15.73 6.34
N ALA A 176 -28.18 15.87 7.05
CA ALA A 176 -28.17 16.07 8.50
C ALA A 176 -27.47 14.91 9.24
N ARG A 177 -27.69 13.66 8.80
CA ARG A 177 -27.01 12.48 9.36
C ARG A 177 -25.50 12.53 9.12
N LEU A 178 -25.06 12.90 7.91
CA LEU A 178 -23.65 12.99 7.56
C LEU A 178 -22.96 14.12 8.35
N GLU A 179 -23.59 15.29 8.43
CA GLU A 179 -23.11 16.43 9.22
C GLU A 179 -22.99 16.07 10.71
N GLN A 180 -23.99 15.40 11.27
CA GLN A 180 -23.95 14.93 12.66
C GLN A 180 -22.83 13.92 12.92
N ASN A 181 -22.49 13.09 11.94
CA ASN A 181 -21.44 12.07 12.07
C ASN A 181 -20.03 12.62 11.82
N LEU A 182 -19.89 13.76 11.13
CA LEU A 182 -18.59 14.30 10.74
C LEU A 182 -17.64 14.54 11.93
N PRO A 183 -18.07 15.14 13.07
CA PRO A 183 -17.20 15.31 14.24
C PRO A 183 -16.68 13.98 14.81
N LYS A 184 -17.48 12.90 14.73
CA LYS A 184 -17.05 11.57 15.16
C LYS A 184 -15.94 11.02 14.26
N LEU A 185 -16.04 11.24 12.95
CA LEU A 185 -15.00 10.82 11.99
C LEU A 185 -13.71 11.63 12.19
N GLU A 186 -13.82 12.92 12.48
CA GLU A 186 -12.67 13.78 12.79
C GLU A 186 -11.99 13.36 14.10
N ALA A 187 -12.77 13.04 15.14
CA ALA A 187 -12.24 12.49 16.37
C ALA A 187 -11.54 11.14 16.16
N ALA A 188 -12.06 10.29 15.27
CA ALA A 188 -11.42 9.01 14.94
C ALA A 188 -10.06 9.19 14.25
N ILE A 189 -9.95 10.15 13.31
CA ILE A 189 -8.66 10.51 12.70
C ILE A 189 -7.69 11.02 13.75
N ALA A 190 -8.13 11.94 14.61
CA ALA A 190 -7.28 12.50 15.67
C ALA A 190 -6.77 11.41 16.62
N ALA A 191 -7.63 10.47 17.01
CA ALA A 191 -7.25 9.33 17.85
C ALA A 191 -6.23 8.41 17.15
N ALA A 192 -6.51 7.99 15.91
CA ALA A 192 -5.60 7.12 15.16
C ALA A 192 -4.22 7.75 14.94
N ARG A 193 -4.19 9.05 14.65
CA ARG A 193 -2.95 9.82 14.51
C ARG A 193 -2.19 9.90 15.83
N ALA A 194 -2.87 10.19 16.93
CA ALA A 194 -2.25 10.24 18.26
C ALA A 194 -1.64 8.88 18.66
N ASP A 195 -2.34 7.79 18.39
CA ASP A 195 -1.83 6.43 18.65
C ASP A 195 -0.57 6.12 17.84
N ARG A 196 -0.54 6.48 16.54
CA ARG A 196 0.65 6.36 15.68
C ARG A 196 1.81 7.19 16.23
N GLU A 197 1.58 8.48 16.49
CA GLU A 197 2.63 9.40 16.94
C GLU A 197 3.20 9.00 18.31
N ALA A 198 2.35 8.55 19.23
CA ALA A 198 2.79 8.02 20.52
C ALA A 198 3.66 6.76 20.36
N PHE A 199 3.27 5.84 19.47
CA PHE A 199 4.05 4.64 19.20
C PHE A 199 5.41 4.97 18.56
N GLU A 200 5.44 5.83 17.56
CA GLU A 200 6.69 6.28 16.95
C GLU A 200 7.60 6.99 17.95
N ALA A 201 7.05 7.84 18.83
CA ALA A 201 7.82 8.49 19.89
C ALA A 201 8.43 7.45 20.84
N ALA A 202 7.68 6.41 21.22
CA ALA A 202 8.19 5.32 22.05
C ALA A 202 9.31 4.53 21.36
N LEU A 203 9.19 4.28 20.05
CA LEU A 203 10.24 3.63 19.27
C LEU A 203 11.52 4.49 19.22
N ARG A 204 11.41 5.81 18.98
CA ARG A 204 12.56 6.73 18.96
C ARG A 204 13.24 6.79 20.33
N ALA A 205 12.46 6.91 21.41
CA ALA A 205 12.97 6.99 22.78
C ALA A 205 13.69 5.71 23.23
N SER A 206 13.33 4.57 22.66
CA SER A 206 13.95 3.27 22.96
C SER A 206 15.03 2.84 21.97
N GLY A 207 15.38 3.69 20.98
CA GLY A 207 16.39 3.37 19.97
C GLY A 207 16.00 2.23 19.02
N ARG A 208 14.71 1.96 18.85
CA ARG A 208 14.17 0.88 17.99
C ARG A 208 13.74 1.37 16.60
N ILE A 209 13.94 2.65 16.31
CA ILE A 209 13.93 3.16 14.93
C ILE A 209 15.39 3.19 14.47
N PHE A 210 15.66 2.43 13.40
CA PHE A 210 16.98 2.25 12.80
C PHE A 210 17.25 3.29 11.71
#